data_AF-A0A2T2YJG2-F1
#
_entry.id   AF-A0A2T2YJG2-F1
#
_cell.length_a   1.000
_cell.length_b   1.000
_cell.length_c   1.000
_cell.angle_alpha   90.00
_cell.angle_beta   90.00
_cell.angle_gamma   90.00
#
_symmetry.space_group_name_H-M   'P 1'
#
loop_
_entity.id
_entity.type
_entity.pdbx_description
1 polymer ?
#
loop_
_entity_poly.entity_id
_entity_poly.type
_entity_poly.pdbx_seq_one_letter_code
_entity_poly.pdbx_strand_id
1 'polypeptide(L)' 'MLDEEAFLAQAKAEAEANEKKPYQINIDLIKIYPTDSFLVKIGKRMVQAVQISFVAILSFILWFLTMLAG' A
#
# COMPACT_ATOMS: atom_id res chain seq x y z
N MET A 1 -15.53 18.81 24.35
CA MET A 1 -14.09 18.88 24.70
C MET A 1 -13.48 17.51 25.03
N LEU A 2 -14.27 16.45 25.31
CA LEU A 2 -13.74 15.09 25.53
C LEU A 2 -13.44 14.29 24.24
N ASP A 3 -14.08 14.62 23.11
CA ASP A 3 -13.88 13.91 21.84
C ASP A 3 -12.52 14.19 21.17
N GLU A 4 -11.95 15.38 21.40
CA GLU A 4 -10.73 15.82 20.74
C GLU A 4 -9.49 15.11 21.31
N GLU A 5 -9.43 14.93 22.63
CA GLU A 5 -8.34 14.18 23.26
C GLU A 5 -8.42 12.69 22.94
N ALA A 6 -9.63 12.11 22.88
CA ALA A 6 -9.83 10.72 22.50
C ALA A 6 -9.38 10.45 21.05
N PHE A 7 -9.69 11.38 20.14
CA PHE A 7 -9.25 11.31 18.74
C PHE A 7 -7.72 11.42 18.62
N LEU A 8 -7.10 12.34 19.35
CA LEU A 8 -5.64 12.51 19.35
C LEU A 8 -4.91 11.32 19.97
N ALA A 9 -5.47 10.72 21.03
CA ALA A 9 -4.93 9.51 21.64
C ALA A 9 -5.02 8.31 20.68
N GLN A 10 -6.12 8.20 19.94
CA GLN A 10 -6.31 7.13 18.94
C GLN A 10 -5.37 7.31 17.74
N ALA A 11 -5.22 8.54 17.23
CA ALA A 11 -4.28 8.86 16.15
C ALA A 11 -2.81 8.61 16.56
N LYS A 12 -2.44 8.90 17.82
CA LYS A 12 -1.10 8.59 18.35
C LYS A 12 -0.88 7.09 18.50
N ALA A 13 -1.88 6.35 18.99
CA ALA A 13 -1.80 4.89 19.10
C ALA A 13 -1.69 4.22 17.73
N GLU A 14 -2.40 4.72 16.71
CA GLU A 14 -2.24 4.26 15.32
C GLU A 14 -0.87 4.60 14.74
N ALA A 15 -0.33 5.79 15.03
CA ALA A 15 0.99 6.20 14.57
C ALA A 15 2.11 5.35 15.20
N GLU A 16 2.09 5.13 16.52
CA GLU A 16 3.06 4.27 17.21
C GLU A 16 2.93 2.79 16.78
N ALA A 17 1.71 2.34 16.51
CA ALA A 17 1.48 1.01 15.93
C ALA A 17 2.01 0.90 14.50
N ASN A 18 2.11 2.01 13.76
CA ASN A 18 2.66 2.02 12.40
C ASN A 18 4.20 2.07 12.39
N GLU A 19 4.82 2.77 13.35
CA GLU A 19 6.28 2.81 13.50
C GLU A 19 6.90 1.45 13.86
N LYS A 20 6.15 0.59 14.57
CA LYS A 20 6.61 -0.74 14.98
C LYS A 20 6.39 -1.81 13.90
N LYS A 21 5.77 -1.48 12.77
CA LYS A 21 5.56 -2.45 11.68
C LYS A 21 6.82 -2.53 10.83
N PRO A 22 7.31 -3.75 10.51
CA PRO A 22 8.43 -3.91 9.59
C PRO A 22 8.09 -3.20 8.28
N TYR A 23 9.03 -2.42 7.75
CA TYR A 23 8.92 -1.59 6.54
C TYR A 23 7.79 -2.05 5.61
N GLN A 24 6.61 -1.46 5.79
CA GLN A 24 5.48 -1.79 4.93
C GLN A 24 5.75 -1.09 3.61
N ILE A 25 5.93 -1.85 2.55
CA ILE A 25 5.91 -1.33 1.19
C ILE A 25 4.46 -0.83 0.99
N ASN A 26 4.26 0.47 1.25
CA ASN A 26 2.99 1.14 1.06
C ASN A 26 2.81 1.38 -0.44
N ILE A 27 2.35 0.35 -1.16
CA ILE A 27 1.96 0.48 -2.55
C ILE A 27 0.61 1.20 -2.56
N ASP A 28 0.60 2.49 -2.93
CA ASP A 28 -0.63 3.23 -3.13
C ASP A 28 -1.31 2.73 -4.42
N LEU A 29 -2.16 1.72 -4.24
CA LEU A 29 -2.96 1.12 -5.29
C LEU A 29 -4.07 2.09 -5.68
N ILE A 30 -4.32 2.24 -6.98
CA ILE A 30 -5.41 3.10 -7.47
C ILE A 30 -6.73 2.69 -6.81
N LYS A 31 -7.38 3.61 -6.09
CA LYS A 31 -8.65 3.33 -5.41
C LYS A 31 -9.78 3.15 -6.41
N ILE A 32 -10.50 2.04 -6.29
CA ILE A 32 -11.70 1.73 -7.09
C ILE A 32 -12.93 2.05 -6.23
N TYR A 33 -13.74 3.00 -6.67
CA TYR A 33 -14.95 3.40 -5.95
C TYR A 33 -16.17 2.64 -6.46
N PRO A 34 -17.15 2.34 -5.59
CA PRO A 34 -18.39 1.68 -6.01
C PRO A 34 -19.23 2.56 -6.96
N THR A 35 -19.03 3.87 -6.92
CA THR A 35 -19.67 4.87 -7.80
C THR A 35 -19.07 4.93 -9.20
N ASP A 36 -17.90 4.33 -9.44
CA ASP A 36 -17.26 4.31 -10.76
C ASP A 36 -18.05 3.45 -11.76
N SER A 37 -18.14 3.92 -13.01
CA SER A 37 -18.74 3.16 -14.12
C SER A 37 -18.03 1.82 -14.35
N PHE A 38 -18.75 0.80 -14.82
CA PHE A 38 -18.22 -0.56 -14.99
C PHE A 38 -16.92 -0.62 -15.83
N LEU A 39 -16.84 0.13 -16.92
CA LEU A 39 -15.64 0.23 -17.76
C LEU A 39 -14.45 0.86 -17.00
N VAL A 40 -14.72 1.88 -16.19
CA VAL A 40 -13.71 2.56 -15.37
C VAL A 40 -13.17 1.62 -14.29
N LYS A 41 -14.05 0.83 -13.66
CA LYS A 41 -13.64 -0.19 -12.68
C LYS A 41 -12.70 -1.24 -13.28
N ILE A 42 -13.01 -1.74 -14.47
CA ILE A 42 -12.14 -2.70 -15.18
C ILE A 42 -10.79 -2.07 -15.51
N GLY A 43 -10.77 -0.86 -16.06
CA GLY A 43 -9.54 -0.14 -16.35
C GLY A 43 -8.66 0.07 -15.11
N LYS A 44 -9.25 0.55 -14.00
CA LYS A 44 -8.54 0.73 -12.73
C LYS A 44 -8.00 -0.60 -12.19
N ARG A 45 -8.72 -1.71 -12.35
CA ARG A 45 -8.29 -3.05 -11.92
C ARG A 45 -7.12 -3.58 -12.75
N MET A 46 -7.10 -3.31 -14.06
CA MET A 46 -5.95 -3.62 -14.92
C MET A 46 -4.71 -2.82 -14.48
N VAL A 47 -4.87 -1.54 -14.18
CA VAL A 47 -3.74 -0.72 -13.70
C VAL A 47 -3.23 -1.22 -12.34
N GLN A 48 -4.10 -1.61 -11.42
CA GLN A 48 -3.69 -2.25 -10.17
C GLN A 48 -2.90 -3.54 -10.42
N ALA A 49 -3.33 -4.40 -11.35
CA ALA A 49 -2.61 -5.63 -11.69
C ALA A 49 -1.20 -5.33 -12.25
N VAL A 50 -1.07 -4.28 -13.06
CA VAL A 50 0.24 -3.79 -13.55
C VAL A 50 1.10 -3.27 -12.40
N GLN A 51 0.55 -2.47 -11.48
CA GLN A 51 1.28 -1.96 -10.32
C GLN A 51 1.85 -3.11 -9.46
N ILE A 52 1.04 -4.13 -9.15
CA ILE A 52 1.47 -5.28 -8.36
C ILE A 52 2.55 -6.07 -9.09
N SER A 53 2.34 -6.34 -10.38
CA SER A 53 3.31 -7.08 -11.21
C SER A 53 4.65 -6.35 -11.30
N PHE A 54 4.63 -5.02 -11.42
CA PHE A 54 5.83 -4.20 -11.46
C PHE A 54 6.65 -4.31 -10.16
N VAL A 55 6.00 -4.19 -9.00
CA VAL A 55 6.69 -4.35 -7.72
C VAL A 55 7.24 -5.77 -7.57
N ALA A 56 6.47 -6.79 -7.94
CA ALA A 56 6.92 -8.19 -7.88
C ALA A 56 8.16 -8.43 -8.76
N ILE A 57 8.19 -7.88 -9.98
CA ILE A 57 9.35 -7.97 -10.89
C ILE A 57 10.56 -7.26 -10.29
N LEU A 58 10.40 -6.04 -9.76
CA LEU A 58 11.51 -5.32 -9.12
C LEU A 58 12.05 -6.08 -7.91
N SER A 59 11.17 -6.59 -7.05
CA SER A 59 11.57 -7.42 -5.90
C SER A 59 12.31 -8.68 -6.34
N PHE A 60 11.85 -9.34 -7.41
CA PHE A 60 12.52 -10.51 -7.98
C PHE A 60 13.91 -10.17 -8.53
N ILE A 61 14.04 -9.09 -9.29
CA ILE A 61 15.33 -8.64 -9.83
C ILE A 61 16.29 -8.31 -8.69
N LEU A 62 15.84 -7.57 -7.67
CA LEU A 62 16.68 -7.17 -6.56
C LEU A 62 17.18 -8.41 -5.79
N TRP A 63 16.28 -9.33 -5.48
CA TRP A 63 16.62 -10.61 -4.85
C TRP A 63 17.60 -11.43 -5.69
N PHE A 64 17.36 -11.52 -7.01
CA PHE A 64 18.22 -12.26 -7.93
C PHE A 64 19.63 -11.65 -8.02
N LEU A 65 19.73 -10.32 -8.08
CA LEU A 65 21.02 -9.62 -8.05
C LEU A 65 21.75 -9.84 -6.73
N THR A 66 21.05 -9.79 -5.59
CA THR A 66 21.65 -10.10 -4.28
C THR A 66 22.15 -11.55 -4.22
N MET A 67 21.41 -12.51 -4.79
CA MET A 67 21.82 -13.90 -4.87
C MET A 67 23.08 -14.12 -5.73
N LEU A 68 23.26 -13.34 -6.82
CA LEU A 68 24.47 -13.40 -7.66
C LEU A 68 25.68 -12.69 -7.06
N ALA A 69 25.44 -11.71 -6.17
CA ALA A 69 26.48 -10.94 -5.51
C ALA A 69 27.10 -11.65 -4.29
N GLY A 70 26.45 -12.73 -3.80
CA GLY A 70 26.94 -13.63 -2.77
C GLY A 70 27.61 -14.87 -3.36
#